data_AF-A0A7X7LI53-F1
#
_entry.id   AF-A0A7X7LI53-F1
#
_cell.length_a   1.000
_cell.length_b   1.000
_cell.length_c   1.000
_cell.angle_alpha   90.00
_cell.angle_beta   90.00
_cell.angle_gamma   90.00
#
_symmetry.space_group_name_H-M   'P 1'
#
loop_
_entity.id
_entity.type
_entity.pdbx_description
1 polymer ?
#
loop_
_entity_poly.entity_id
_entity_poly.type
_entity_poly.pdbx_seq_one_letter_code
_entity_poly.pdbx_strand_id
1 'polypeptide(L)'
;MYRIVLILCLFLLSGCKKDAEDFIIKIQIQLPYEGQVVELGDTIKVKARIVSHGLIDEVRVFLSKETNVPLGNLVLIYPETDSCDIQVDYIIDGNIEKSGQYKLQVNALSGGIVKTYYNIVQLDVPVRKIERVCVITSGAGGKIFLNVLDSLGGMVSIMELSGDYSGS
;
A
#
# COMPACT_ATOMS: atom_id res chain seq x y z
N MET A 1 -4.86 -56.34 -39.42
CA MET A 1 -4.28 -55.02 -39.08
C MET A 1 -5.08 -54.22 -38.03
N TYR A 2 -6.30 -54.60 -37.64
CA TYR A 2 -7.09 -53.82 -36.67
C TYR A 2 -6.77 -54.11 -35.19
N ARG A 3 -6.17 -55.25 -34.86
CA ARG A 3 -5.84 -55.63 -33.47
C ARG A 3 -4.64 -54.87 -32.88
N ILE A 4 -3.70 -54.38 -33.71
CA ILE A 4 -2.53 -53.62 -33.26
C ILE A 4 -2.88 -52.16 -32.96
N VAL A 5 -3.83 -51.58 -33.71
CA VAL A 5 -4.28 -50.19 -33.51
C VAL A 5 -5.03 -50.02 -32.18
N LEU A 6 -5.75 -51.05 -31.73
CA LEU A 6 -6.54 -50.98 -30.49
C LEU A 6 -5.67 -51.02 -29.21
N ILE A 7 -4.51 -51.69 -29.27
CA ILE A 7 -3.57 -51.78 -28.15
C ILE A 7 -2.77 -50.48 -28.00
N LEU A 8 -2.50 -49.77 -29.10
CA LEU A 8 -1.78 -48.50 -29.06
C LEU A 8 -2.62 -47.34 -28.47
N CYS A 9 -3.95 -47.39 -28.57
CA CYS A 9 -4.84 -46.39 -27.95
C CYS A 9 -4.94 -46.52 -26.42
N LEU A 10 -4.69 -47.70 -25.84
CA LEU A 10 -4.78 -47.92 -24.39
C LEU A 10 -3.59 -47.33 -23.61
N PHE A 11 -2.46 -47.09 -24.27
CA PHE A 11 -1.27 -46.49 -23.64
C PHE A 11 -1.32 -44.95 -23.55
N LEU A 12 -2.24 -44.29 -24.28
CA LEU A 12 -2.36 -42.82 -24.26
C LEU A 12 -3.25 -42.27 -23.13
N LEU A 13 -3.90 -43.14 -22.35
CA LEU A 13 -4.79 -42.74 -21.25
C LEU A 13 -4.13 -42.83 -19.87
N SER A 14 -2.85 -43.22 -19.78
CA SER A 14 -2.06 -43.12 -18.55
C SER A 14 -1.45 -41.73 -18.38
N GLY A 15 -2.24 -40.69 -18.67
CA GLY A 15 -1.94 -39.33 -18.27
C GLY A 15 -2.09 -39.23 -16.76
N CYS A 16 -1.01 -39.52 -16.05
CA CYS A 16 -0.87 -39.30 -14.62
C CYS A 16 -1.31 -37.86 -14.32
N LYS A 17 -2.50 -37.69 -13.74
CA LYS A 17 -2.83 -36.45 -13.05
C LYS A 17 -1.89 -36.41 -11.86
N LYS A 18 -0.81 -35.63 -11.97
CA LYS A 18 -0.09 -35.17 -10.80
C LYS A 18 -1.11 -34.34 -10.05
N ASP A 19 -1.68 -34.91 -9.00
CA ASP A 19 -2.41 -34.14 -7.99
C ASP A 19 -1.41 -33.06 -7.55
N ALA A 20 -1.62 -31.84 -8.04
CA ALA A 20 -0.98 -30.69 -7.43
C ALA A 20 -1.59 -30.67 -6.04
N GLU A 21 -0.81 -31.03 -5.02
CA GLU A 21 -1.20 -30.74 -3.66
C GLU A 21 -1.60 -29.27 -3.62
N ASP A 22 -2.87 -29.00 -3.35
CA ASP A 22 -3.37 -27.63 -3.24
C ASP A 22 -2.53 -26.96 -2.15
N PHE A 23 -1.59 -26.12 -2.58
CA PHE A 23 -0.75 -25.38 -1.66
C PHE A 23 -1.61 -24.30 -1.02
N ILE A 24 -2.00 -24.54 0.23
CA ILE A 24 -2.99 -23.72 0.92
C ILE A 24 -2.29 -22.75 1.87
N ILE A 25 -2.41 -21.46 1.56
CA ILE A 25 -2.12 -20.36 2.48
C ILE A 25 -3.45 -19.80 2.98
N LYS A 26 -3.62 -19.73 4.30
CA LYS A 26 -4.78 -19.14 4.98
C LYS A 26 -4.32 -17.92 5.75
N ILE A 27 -5.01 -16.80 5.52
CA ILE A 27 -4.80 -15.53 6.23
C ILE A 27 -6.13 -15.17 6.89
N GLN A 28 -6.10 -14.91 8.19
CA GLN A 28 -7.24 -14.46 8.97
C GLN A 28 -6.88 -13.14 9.65
N ILE A 29 -7.40 -12.03 9.14
CA ILE A 29 -7.21 -10.70 9.74
C ILE A 29 -8.18 -10.55 10.91
N GLN A 30 -7.66 -10.29 12.11
CA GLN A 30 -8.47 -9.96 13.29
C GLN A 30 -8.60 -8.44 13.49
N LEU A 31 -7.59 -7.66 13.11
CA LEU A 31 -7.61 -6.20 13.11
C LEU A 31 -6.88 -5.65 11.87
N PRO A 32 -7.31 -4.53 11.29
CA PRO A 32 -8.48 -3.72 11.65
C PRO A 32 -9.79 -4.46 11.39
N TYR A 33 -10.88 -3.99 11.96
CA TYR A 33 -12.21 -4.52 11.64
C TYR A 33 -12.63 -4.10 10.22
N GLU A 34 -13.47 -4.92 9.58
CA GLU A 34 -14.09 -4.57 8.31
C GLU A 34 -14.91 -3.27 8.47
N GLY A 35 -14.63 -2.29 7.62
CA GLY A 35 -15.26 -0.98 7.62
C GLY A 35 -14.77 -0.03 8.73
N GLN A 36 -13.67 -0.34 9.43
CA GLN A 36 -13.13 0.55 10.46
C GLN A 36 -12.81 1.93 9.88
N VAL A 37 -13.26 2.98 10.58
CA VAL A 37 -13.00 4.38 10.23
C VAL A 37 -11.67 4.82 10.85
N VAL A 38 -10.85 5.49 10.05
CA VAL A 38 -9.49 5.95 10.38
C VAL A 38 -9.19 7.27 9.67
N GLU A 39 -8.33 8.10 10.23
CA GLU A 39 -7.90 9.36 9.63
C GLU A 39 -6.49 9.25 9.02
N LEU A 40 -6.20 10.08 8.01
CA LEU A 40 -4.85 10.20 7.48
C LEU A 40 -3.90 10.72 8.57
N GLY A 41 -2.85 9.96 8.87
CA GLY A 41 -1.92 10.22 9.97
C GLY A 41 -2.12 9.28 11.17
N ASP A 42 -3.23 8.54 11.22
CA ASP A 42 -3.47 7.56 12.29
C ASP A 42 -2.52 6.37 12.19
N THR A 43 -2.38 5.67 13.33
CA THR A 43 -1.73 4.36 13.39
C THR A 43 -2.78 3.28 13.62
N ILE A 44 -2.91 2.35 12.67
CA ILE A 44 -3.78 1.19 12.75
C ILE A 44 -2.99 0.01 13.31
N LYS A 45 -3.54 -0.65 14.33
CA LYS A 45 -3.03 -1.96 14.74
C LYS A 45 -3.51 -3.05 13.80
N VAL A 46 -2.60 -3.75 13.16
CA VAL A 46 -2.88 -4.87 12.27
C VAL A 46 -2.57 -6.17 12.98
N LYS A 47 -3.57 -7.04 13.09
CA LYS A 47 -3.42 -8.38 13.66
C LYS A 47 -3.94 -9.39 12.65
N ALA A 48 -3.11 -10.36 12.31
CA ALA A 48 -3.52 -11.47 11.45
C ALA A 48 -2.87 -12.77 11.90
N ARG A 49 -3.61 -13.87 11.76
CA ARG A 49 -3.06 -15.23 11.83
C ARG A 49 -2.84 -15.77 10.43
N ILE A 50 -1.66 -16.32 10.19
CA ILE A 50 -1.26 -16.87 8.90
C ILE A 50 -0.84 -18.32 9.10
N VAL A 51 -1.33 -19.20 8.23
CA VAL A 51 -1.02 -20.63 8.22
C VAL A 51 -0.78 -21.06 6.78
N SER A 52 0.31 -21.78 6.53
CA SER A 52 0.68 -22.35 5.24
C SER A 52 1.07 -23.82 5.40
N HIS A 53 1.02 -24.60 4.32
CA HIS A 53 1.60 -25.95 4.29
C HIS A 53 3.13 -25.92 4.18
N GLY A 54 3.71 -24.82 3.69
CA GLY A 54 5.16 -24.59 3.63
C GLY A 54 5.60 -23.42 4.51
N LEU A 55 6.91 -23.14 4.53
CA LEU A 55 7.44 -21.98 5.26
C LEU A 55 6.91 -20.68 4.65
N ILE A 56 6.43 -19.78 5.50
CA ILE A 56 6.04 -18.42 5.12
C ILE A 56 7.33 -17.62 5.00
N ASP A 57 7.74 -17.36 3.76
CA ASP A 57 8.97 -16.66 3.43
C ASP A 57 8.84 -15.17 3.75
N GLU A 58 7.68 -14.57 3.45
CA GLU A 58 7.47 -13.14 3.59
C GLU A 58 6.00 -12.82 3.83
N VAL A 59 5.75 -11.81 4.67
CA VAL A 59 4.44 -11.20 4.85
C VAL A 59 4.54 -9.70 4.60
N ARG A 60 3.62 -9.17 3.78
CA ARG A 60 3.53 -7.74 3.46
C ARG A 60 2.24 -7.17 4.01
N VAL A 61 2.33 -6.04 4.71
CA VAL A 61 1.18 -5.28 5.18
C VAL A 61 1.22 -3.89 4.57
N PHE A 62 0.17 -3.51 3.86
CA PHE A 62 0.09 -2.19 3.22
C PHE A 62 -1.34 -1.79 2.94
N LEU A 63 -1.55 -0.47 2.83
CA LEU A 63 -2.79 0.10 2.35
C LEU A 63 -2.78 0.16 0.82
N SER A 64 -3.91 -0.13 0.18
CA SER A 64 -4.11 0.09 -1.25
C SER A 64 -5.54 0.55 -1.54
N LYS A 65 -5.82 0.91 -2.79
CA LYS A 65 -7.18 1.27 -3.23
C LYS A 65 -7.71 0.23 -4.23
N GLU A 66 -7.85 0.61 -5.48
CA GLU A 66 -8.34 -0.27 -6.53
C GLU A 66 -7.26 -1.26 -6.98
N THR A 67 -6.00 -0.82 -6.99
CA THR A 67 -4.83 -1.63 -7.35
C THR A 67 -4.29 -2.38 -6.12
N ASN A 68 -3.53 -3.45 -6.35
CA ASN A 68 -2.72 -4.13 -5.32
C ASN A 68 -1.35 -3.47 -5.15
N VAL A 69 -1.28 -2.15 -5.36
CA VAL A 69 -0.06 -1.36 -5.23
C VAL A 69 -0.10 -0.61 -3.90
N PRO A 70 0.96 -0.68 -3.08
CA PRO A 70 1.04 0.06 -1.82
C PRO A 70 0.83 1.57 -2.00
N LEU A 71 0.01 2.15 -1.15
CA LEU A 71 -0.17 3.58 -0.96
C LEU A 71 0.45 3.96 0.38
N GLY A 72 1.62 4.60 0.33
CA GLY A 72 2.40 4.95 1.52
C GLY A 72 3.27 3.79 2.00
N ASN A 73 3.28 3.57 3.31
CA ASN A 73 4.10 2.56 3.94
C ASN A 73 3.86 1.12 3.45
N LEU A 74 4.95 0.35 3.44
CA LEU A 74 4.95 -1.09 3.21
C LEU A 74 5.71 -1.74 4.36
N VAL A 75 5.01 -2.53 5.17
CA VAL A 75 5.62 -3.28 6.27
C VAL A 75 5.94 -4.70 5.78
N LEU A 76 7.20 -5.11 5.94
CA LEU A 76 7.70 -6.43 5.54
C LEU A 76 8.09 -7.23 6.79
N ILE A 77 7.69 -8.48 6.84
CA ILE A 77 7.95 -9.42 7.93
C ILE A 77 8.45 -10.73 7.30
N TYR A 78 9.48 -11.35 7.88
CA TYR A 78 10.08 -12.60 7.39
C TYR A 78 9.99 -13.68 8.48
N PRO A 79 8.85 -14.39 8.60
CA PRO A 79 8.62 -15.31 9.71
C PRO A 79 9.50 -16.57 9.67
N GLU A 80 9.75 -17.11 8.46
CA GLU A 80 10.45 -18.40 8.26
C GLU A 80 9.79 -19.57 9.03
N THR A 81 8.47 -19.53 9.20
CA THR A 81 7.64 -20.53 9.88
C THR A 81 6.43 -20.90 9.05
N ASP A 82 5.84 -22.08 9.25
CA ASP A 82 4.60 -22.51 8.59
C ASP A 82 3.33 -21.88 9.18
N SER A 83 3.40 -21.37 10.41
CA SER A 83 2.34 -20.59 11.05
C SER A 83 2.91 -19.44 11.86
N CYS A 84 2.29 -18.26 11.73
CA CYS A 84 2.64 -17.11 12.54
C CYS A 84 1.43 -16.23 12.87
N ASP A 85 1.49 -15.56 14.00
CA ASP A 85 0.60 -14.46 14.36
C ASP A 85 1.39 -13.15 14.20
N ILE A 86 0.93 -12.25 13.34
CA ILE A 86 1.53 -10.93 13.17
C ILE A 86 0.77 -9.91 13.99
N GLN A 87 1.51 -8.99 14.61
CA GLN A 87 0.96 -7.80 15.23
C GLN A 87 1.88 -6.62 14.90
N VAL A 88 1.42 -5.74 14.02
CA VAL A 88 2.18 -4.56 13.59
C VAL A 88 1.36 -3.29 13.75
N ASP A 89 2.03 -2.20 14.07
CA ASP A 89 1.44 -0.86 14.07
C ASP A 89 1.73 -0.25 12.69
N TYR A 90 0.67 -0.07 11.89
CA TYR A 90 0.72 0.45 10.53
C TYR A 90 0.32 1.93 10.54
N ILE A 91 1.27 2.80 10.22
CA ILE A 91 1.04 4.24 10.13
C ILE A 91 0.42 4.54 8.76
N ILE A 92 -0.76 5.16 8.74
CA ILE A 92 -1.41 5.65 7.52
C ILE A 92 -0.77 6.98 7.15
N ASP A 93 0.22 6.91 6.27
CA ASP A 93 0.90 8.08 5.73
C ASP A 93 0.91 8.07 4.21
N GLY A 94 1.63 9.03 3.64
CA GLY A 94 1.78 9.20 2.20
C GLY A 94 0.83 10.23 1.59
N ASN A 95 0.90 10.34 0.27
CA ASN A 95 0.13 11.33 -0.49
C ASN A 95 -1.24 10.78 -0.89
N ILE A 96 -2.09 10.53 0.11
CA ILE A 96 -3.48 10.11 -0.11
C ILE A 96 -4.35 11.36 -0.18
N GLU A 97 -4.89 11.65 -1.37
CA GLU A 97 -5.56 12.93 -1.64
C GLU A 97 -7.07 12.93 -1.38
N LYS A 98 -7.70 11.75 -1.25
CA LYS A 98 -9.17 11.63 -1.19
C LYS A 98 -9.61 10.65 -0.11
N SER A 99 -10.59 11.05 0.69
CA SER A 99 -11.32 10.14 1.58
C SER A 99 -12.02 9.02 0.79
N GLY A 100 -12.29 7.89 1.44
CA GLY A 100 -13.10 6.81 0.89
C GLY A 100 -12.70 5.42 1.37
N GLN A 101 -13.06 4.41 0.58
CA GLN A 101 -12.75 3.02 0.87
C GLN A 101 -11.34 2.65 0.41
N TYR A 102 -10.57 2.10 1.33
CA TYR A 102 -9.24 1.56 1.09
C TYR A 102 -9.16 0.13 1.59
N LYS A 103 -8.24 -0.65 1.04
CA LYS A 103 -7.98 -2.03 1.43
C LYS A 103 -6.72 -2.04 2.26
N LEU A 104 -6.82 -2.44 3.53
CA LEU A 104 -5.63 -2.80 4.28
C LEU A 104 -5.32 -4.26 3.99
N GLN A 105 -4.26 -4.50 3.21
CA GLN A 105 -3.89 -5.81 2.70
C GLN A 105 -2.86 -6.48 3.61
N VAL A 106 -3.00 -7.80 3.76
CA VAL A 106 -1.99 -8.72 4.26
C VAL A 106 -1.72 -9.73 3.16
N ASN A 107 -0.50 -9.70 2.62
CA ASN A 107 -0.03 -10.67 1.63
C ASN A 107 0.96 -11.62 2.30
N ALA A 108 0.84 -12.91 2.06
CA ALA A 108 1.80 -13.91 2.51
C ALA A 108 2.38 -14.64 1.29
N LEU A 109 3.70 -14.74 1.25
CA LEU A 109 4.49 -15.49 0.28
C LEU A 109 4.98 -16.78 0.94
N SER A 110 4.79 -17.91 0.29
CA SER A 110 5.29 -19.20 0.74
C SER A 110 5.57 -20.09 -0.47
N GLY A 111 6.83 -20.51 -0.64
CA GLY A 111 7.24 -21.37 -1.75
C GLY A 111 7.02 -20.75 -3.15
N GLY A 112 7.11 -19.42 -3.26
CA GLY A 112 6.84 -18.70 -4.51
C GLY A 112 5.36 -18.40 -4.79
N ILE A 113 4.44 -18.87 -3.94
CA ILE A 113 3.00 -18.61 -4.06
C ILE A 113 2.62 -17.45 -3.14
N VAL A 114 1.89 -16.47 -3.69
CA VAL A 114 1.38 -15.33 -2.93
C VAL A 114 -0.12 -15.50 -2.68
N LYS A 115 -0.54 -15.32 -1.44
CA LYS A 115 -1.95 -15.16 -1.06
C LYS A 115 -2.18 -13.78 -0.48
N THR A 116 -3.27 -13.16 -0.88
CA THR A 116 -3.71 -11.84 -0.39
C THR A 116 -5.03 -11.99 0.36
N TYR A 117 -5.13 -11.32 1.49
CA TYR A 117 -6.40 -11.03 2.17
C TYR A 117 -6.42 -9.56 2.57
N TYR A 118 -7.60 -8.98 2.71
CA TYR A 118 -7.74 -7.59 3.12
C TYR A 118 -9.04 -7.38 3.88
N ASN A 119 -9.03 -6.36 4.73
CA ASN A 119 -10.24 -5.74 5.24
C ASN A 119 -10.37 -4.34 4.64
N ILE A 120 -11.60 -3.89 4.40
CA ILE A 120 -11.87 -2.52 3.98
C ILE A 120 -11.75 -1.60 5.19
N VAL A 121 -11.09 -0.46 5.02
CA VAL A 121 -11.07 0.65 5.97
C VAL A 121 -11.69 1.89 5.31
N GLN A 122 -12.43 2.67 6.09
CA GLN A 122 -12.95 3.97 5.67
C GLN A 122 -11.93 5.03 6.08
N LEU A 123 -11.14 5.49 5.12
CA LEU A 123 -10.14 6.52 5.37
C LEU A 123 -10.75 7.89 5.19
N ASP A 124 -10.67 8.71 6.23
CA ASP A 124 -10.93 10.14 6.13
C ASP A 124 -9.63 10.92 5.92
N VAL A 125 -9.58 11.65 4.81
CA VAL A 125 -8.49 12.55 4.48
C VAL A 125 -8.98 13.97 4.73
N PRO A 126 -8.42 14.69 5.71
CA PRO A 126 -8.83 16.06 5.97
C PRO A 126 -8.57 16.92 4.73
N VAL A 127 -9.56 17.73 4.37
CA VAL A 127 -9.48 18.64 3.22
C VAL A 127 -8.35 19.65 3.45
N ARG A 128 -7.23 19.49 2.73
CA ARG A 128 -6.17 20.48 2.72
C ARG A 128 -6.65 21.71 1.97
N LYS A 129 -6.64 22.86 2.64
CA LYS A 129 -6.90 24.17 2.01
C LYS A 129 -5.58 24.91 1.91
N ILE A 130 -5.34 25.56 0.78
CA ILE A 130 -4.22 26.49 0.65
C ILE A 130 -4.46 27.60 1.67
N GLU A 131 -3.58 27.69 2.66
CA GLU A 131 -3.67 28.74 3.67
C GLU A 131 -3.20 30.08 3.09
N ARG A 132 -2.04 30.07 2.41
CA ARG A 132 -1.42 31.23 1.78
C ARG A 132 -0.55 30.82 0.60
N VAL A 133 -0.42 31.71 -0.38
CA VAL A 133 0.60 31.60 -1.44
C VAL A 133 1.65 32.68 -1.16
N CYS A 134 2.90 32.26 -0.96
CA CYS A 134 4.02 33.15 -0.76
C CYS A 134 4.82 33.30 -2.06
N VAL A 135 5.15 34.53 -2.43
CA VAL A 135 5.93 34.88 -3.61
C VAL A 135 7.22 35.56 -3.17
N ILE A 136 8.36 35.02 -3.62
CA ILE A 136 9.67 35.62 -3.39
C ILE A 136 10.01 36.48 -4.61
N THR A 137 10.31 37.76 -4.40
CA THR A 137 10.68 38.69 -5.47
C THR A 137 11.99 39.40 -5.15
N SER A 138 12.83 39.63 -6.16
CA SER A 138 14.01 40.47 -6.03
C SER A 138 13.64 41.96 -5.98
N GLY A 139 14.34 42.70 -5.13
CA GLY A 139 14.23 44.14 -4.94
C GLY A 139 15.50 44.87 -5.34
N ALA A 140 15.39 46.18 -5.59
CA ALA A 140 16.56 47.02 -5.81
C ALA A 140 17.49 47.06 -4.58
N GLY A 141 18.80 47.05 -4.82
CA GLY A 141 19.81 47.21 -3.77
C GLY A 141 20.10 45.94 -2.95
N GLY A 142 20.03 44.74 -3.56
CA GLY A 142 20.33 43.49 -2.87
C GLY A 142 19.30 43.18 -1.78
N LYS A 143 18.01 43.32 -2.13
CA LYS A 143 16.90 43.02 -1.24
C LYS A 143 16.06 41.89 -1.80
N ILE A 144 15.54 41.04 -0.92
CA ILE A 144 14.58 39.99 -1.21
C ILE A 144 13.29 40.32 -0.48
N PHE A 145 12.17 40.34 -1.19
CA PHE A 145 10.85 40.50 -0.59
C PHE A 145 10.13 39.17 -0.56
N LEU A 146 9.64 38.79 0.61
CA LEU A 146 8.64 37.76 0.77
C LEU A 146 7.27 38.45 0.76
N ASN A 147 6.46 38.13 -0.23
CA ASN A 147 5.11 38.64 -0.37
C ASN A 147 4.11 37.51 -0.15
N VAL A 148 2.94 37.84 0.38
CA VAL A 148 1.78 36.94 0.40
C VAL A 148 0.77 37.45 -0.60
N LEU A 149 0.21 36.56 -1.40
CA LEU A 149 -0.94 36.85 -2.25
C LEU A 149 -2.20 36.87 -1.39
N ASP A 150 -2.96 37.95 -1.47
CA ASP A 150 -4.29 38.05 -0.88
C ASP A 150 -5.35 37.33 -1.75
N SER A 151 -6.58 37.28 -1.26
CA SER A 151 -7.70 36.62 -1.94
C SER A 151 -8.15 37.30 -3.25
N LEU A 152 -7.66 38.51 -3.54
CA LEU A 152 -7.93 39.28 -4.75
C LEU A 152 -6.72 39.25 -5.72
N GLY A 153 -5.65 38.54 -5.39
CA GLY A 153 -4.42 38.48 -6.18
C GLY A 153 -3.48 39.67 -5.96
N GLY A 154 -3.75 40.51 -4.96
CA GLY A 154 -2.84 41.56 -4.51
C GLY A 154 -1.65 40.98 -3.76
N MET A 155 -0.46 41.56 -3.97
CA MET A 155 0.74 41.18 -3.23
C MET A 155 0.92 42.10 -2.03
N VAL A 156 1.01 41.49 -0.84
CA VAL A 156 1.35 42.20 0.41
C VAL A 156 2.73 41.75 0.85
N SER A 157 3.67 42.69 0.93
CA SER A 157 5.00 42.40 1.46
C SER A 157 4.90 42.13 2.96
N ILE A 158 5.39 40.95 3.38
CA ILE A 158 5.39 40.53 4.78
C ILE A 158 6.79 40.54 5.40
N MET A 159 7.82 40.49 4.56
CA MET A 159 9.21 40.51 5.03
C MET A 159 10.12 41.04 3.93
N GLU A 160 11.13 41.80 4.36
CA GLU A 160 12.27 42.21 3.56
C GLU A 160 13.54 41.61 4.17
N LEU A 161 14.37 40.99 3.33
CA LEU A 161 15.65 40.44 3.71
C LEU A 161 16.74 41.12 2.89
N SER A 162 17.86 41.46 3.52
CA SER A 162 19.08 41.86 2.79
C SER A 162 19.75 40.61 2.22
N GLY A 163 20.01 40.62 0.93
CA GLY A 163 20.63 39.52 0.21
C GLY A 163 20.38 39.62 -1.29
N ASP A 164 21.28 39.03 -2.05
CA ASP A 164 21.08 38.88 -3.49
C ASP A 164 20.19 37.67 -3.77
N TYR A 165 19.17 37.89 -4.59
CA TYR A 165 18.33 36.82 -5.10
C TYR A 165 19.00 36.20 -6.33
N SER A 166 19.51 34.97 -6.19
CA SER A 166 20.30 34.32 -7.25
C SER A 166 19.50 33.40 -8.18
N GLY A 167 18.17 33.53 -8.31
CA GLY A 167 17.42 32.52 -9.09
C GLY A 167 16.08 32.92 -9.72
N SER A 168 16.00 32.75 -11.04
CA SER A 168 14.99 31.90 -11.67
C SER A 168 15.68 31.03 -12.70
#